data_AF-A0A1R4HRK5-F1
#
_entry.id   AF-A0A1R4HRK5-F1
#
_cell.length_a   1.000
_cell.length_b   1.000
_cell.length_c   1.000
_cell.angle_alpha   90.00
_cell.angle_beta   90.00
_cell.angle_gamma   90.00
#
_symmetry.space_group_name_H-M   'P 1'
#
loop_
_entity.id
_entity.type
_entity.pdbx_description
1 polymer ?
#
loop_
_entity_poly.entity_id
_entity_poly.type
_entity_poly.pdbx_seq_one_letter_code
_entity_poly.pdbx_strand_id
1 'polypeptide(L)'
;MLSKATLALVGVLALGLWFQHLYVKHLKEMVAIEQQATEDAQARTEVARQQTLEALNDLETVVRLHRLAEADIKALQEELAAQAEGYDTLRQRIQRTPTTDDGPVAPVLRDTLERLP
;
A
#
# COMPACT_ATOMS: atom_id res chain seq x y z
N MET A 1 37.59 -61.51 -42.24
CA MET A 1 37.35 -60.58 -43.35
C MET A 1 35.96 -59.99 -43.16
N LEU A 2 35.83 -58.76 -42.65
CA LEU A 2 34.52 -58.11 -42.59
C LEU A 2 34.04 -57.85 -44.02
N SER A 3 32.91 -58.43 -44.38
CA SER A 3 32.25 -58.14 -45.66
C SER A 3 31.83 -56.68 -45.70
N LYS A 4 31.94 -56.03 -46.86
CA LYS A 4 31.49 -54.63 -47.05
C LYS A 4 30.04 -54.42 -46.60
N ALA A 5 29.21 -55.48 -46.65
CA ALA A 5 27.83 -55.46 -46.21
C ALA A 5 27.68 -55.28 -44.68
N THR A 6 28.54 -55.87 -43.85
CA THR A 6 28.45 -55.72 -42.39
C THR A 6 28.90 -54.33 -41.95
N LEU A 7 29.89 -53.74 -42.62
CA LEU A 7 30.29 -52.34 -42.41
C LEU A 7 29.18 -51.35 -42.78
N ALA A 8 28.49 -51.57 -43.90
CA ALA A 8 27.36 -50.73 -44.29
C ALA A 8 26.21 -50.78 -43.28
N LEU A 9 25.88 -51.99 -42.78
CA LEU A 9 24.82 -52.17 -41.79
C LEU A 9 25.15 -51.46 -40.45
N VAL A 10 26.39 -51.59 -39.98
CA VAL A 10 26.85 -50.90 -38.76
C VAL A 10 26.87 -49.39 -38.94
N GLY A 11 27.25 -48.89 -40.12
CA GLY A 11 27.20 -47.47 -40.44
C GLY A 11 25.77 -46.89 -40.38
N VAL A 12 24.79 -47.61 -40.92
CA VAL A 12 23.37 -47.20 -40.87
C VAL A 12 22.84 -47.22 -39.44
N LEU A 13 23.17 -48.25 -38.65
CA LEU A 13 22.79 -48.32 -37.24
C LEU A 13 23.42 -47.19 -36.40
N ALA A 14 24.69 -46.88 -36.63
CA ALA A 14 25.38 -45.79 -35.96
C ALA A 14 24.77 -44.43 -36.28
N LEU A 15 24.41 -44.20 -37.56
CA LEU A 15 23.71 -42.99 -37.99
C LEU A 15 22.30 -42.88 -37.38
N GLY A 16 21.57 -43.98 -37.30
CA GLY A 16 20.25 -44.02 -36.66
C GLY A 16 20.31 -43.66 -35.17
N LEU A 17 21.26 -44.25 -34.44
CA LEU A 17 21.49 -43.94 -33.03
C LEU A 17 21.95 -42.49 -32.81
N TRP A 18 22.77 -41.95 -33.71
CA TRP A 18 23.20 -40.56 -33.66
C TRP A 18 22.01 -39.60 -33.84
N PHE A 19 21.16 -39.85 -34.85
CA PHE A 19 19.97 -39.05 -35.09
C PHE A 19 18.98 -39.10 -33.91
N GLN A 20 18.76 -40.29 -33.35
CA GLN A 20 17.91 -40.46 -32.17
C GLN A 20 18.46 -39.67 -30.97
N HIS A 21 19.79 -39.68 -30.77
CA HIS A 21 20.40 -38.95 -29.67
C HIS A 21 20.25 -37.42 -29.82
N LEU A 22 20.40 -36.89 -31.04
CA LEU A 22 20.14 -35.47 -31.33
C LEU A 22 18.68 -35.10 -31.09
N TYR A 23 17.74 -35.93 -31.55
CA TYR A 23 16.31 -35.69 -31.39
C TYR A 23 15.89 -35.68 -29.91
N VAL A 24 16.35 -36.65 -29.12
CA VAL A 24 16.06 -36.72 -27.68
C VAL A 24 16.66 -35.53 -26.92
N LYS A 25 17.86 -35.07 -27.29
CA LYS A 25 18.45 -33.87 -26.69
C LYS A 25 17.58 -32.64 -26.95
N HIS A 26 17.16 -32.45 -28.20
CA HIS A 26 16.34 -31.29 -28.58
C HIS A 26 14.96 -31.31 -27.90
N LEU A 27 14.32 -32.48 -27.80
CA LEU A 27 13.06 -32.62 -27.05
C LEU A 27 13.23 -32.31 -25.56
N LYS A 28 14.29 -32.81 -24.93
CA LYS A 28 14.57 -32.53 -23.52
C LYS A 28 14.82 -31.04 -23.27
N GLU A 29 15.51 -30.38 -24.18
CA GLU A 29 15.78 -28.94 -24.11
C GLU A 29 14.49 -28.14 -24.22
N MET A 30 13.60 -28.46 -25.17
CA MET A 30 12.29 -27.79 -25.27
C MET A 30 11.43 -28.01 -24.03
N VAL A 31 11.36 -29.23 -23.50
CA VAL A 31 10.58 -29.53 -22.29
C VAL A 31 11.16 -28.78 -21.08
N ALA A 32 12.49 -28.69 -20.96
CA ALA A 32 13.13 -27.94 -19.89
C ALA A 32 12.81 -26.43 -19.97
N ILE A 33 12.80 -25.86 -21.18
CA ILE A 33 12.41 -24.45 -21.39
C ILE A 33 10.95 -24.22 -21.02
N GLU A 34 10.04 -25.11 -21.42
CA GLU A 34 8.62 -25.00 -21.09
C GLU A 34 8.38 -25.14 -19.58
N GLN A 35 9.02 -26.11 -18.92
CA GLN A 35 8.96 -26.28 -17.47
C GLN A 35 9.46 -25.03 -16.75
N GLN A 36 10.63 -24.50 -17.16
CA GLN A 36 11.18 -23.29 -16.58
C GLN A 36 10.25 -22.08 -16.78
N ALA A 37 9.64 -21.94 -17.96
CA ALA A 37 8.67 -20.88 -18.22
C ALA A 37 7.41 -21.00 -17.34
N THR A 38 6.94 -22.22 -17.07
CA THR A 38 5.81 -22.45 -16.15
C THR A 38 6.17 -22.17 -14.69
N GLU A 39 7.37 -22.56 -14.25
CA GLU A 39 7.85 -22.27 -12.89
C GLU A 39 8.03 -20.76 -12.69
N ASP A 40 8.63 -20.07 -13.67
CA ASP A 40 8.78 -18.62 -13.65
C ASP A 40 7.43 -17.90 -13.64
N ALA A 41 6.46 -18.38 -14.43
CA ALA A 41 5.10 -17.83 -14.45
C ALA A 41 4.38 -18.03 -13.11
N GLN A 42 4.54 -19.20 -12.47
CA GLN A 42 4.00 -19.46 -11.14
C GLN A 42 4.66 -18.58 -10.08
N ALA A 43 5.99 -18.46 -10.09
CA ALA A 43 6.73 -17.61 -9.16
C ALA A 43 6.30 -16.14 -9.28
N ARG A 44 6.16 -15.62 -10.50
CA ARG A 44 5.66 -14.25 -10.74
C ARG A 44 4.22 -14.06 -10.24
N THR A 45 3.36 -15.05 -10.45
CA THR A 45 1.97 -15.00 -9.99
C THR A 45 1.89 -14.98 -8.46
N GLU A 46 2.71 -15.79 -7.79
CA GLU A 46 2.76 -15.83 -6.34
C GLU A 46 3.30 -14.51 -5.75
N VAL A 47 4.36 -13.95 -6.34
CA VAL A 47 4.88 -12.63 -5.95
C VAL A 47 3.81 -11.54 -6.15
N ALA A 48 3.15 -11.52 -7.30
CA ALA A 48 2.08 -10.55 -7.56
C ALA A 48 0.91 -10.71 -6.57
N ARG A 49 0.56 -11.94 -6.22
CA ARG A 49 -0.47 -12.25 -5.22
C ARG A 49 -0.08 -11.71 -3.85
N GLN A 50 1.15 -11.95 -3.41
CA GLN A 50 1.66 -11.45 -2.13
C GLN A 50 1.66 -9.92 -2.07
N GLN A 51 2.18 -9.27 -3.12
CA GLN A 51 2.17 -7.80 -3.24
C GLN A 51 0.75 -7.23 -3.21
N THR A 52 -0.22 -7.91 -3.85
CA THR A 52 -1.61 -7.48 -3.84
C THR A 52 -2.22 -7.58 -2.44
N LEU A 53 -1.94 -8.68 -1.72
CA LEU A 53 -2.42 -8.86 -0.35
C LEU A 53 -1.83 -7.81 0.61
N GLU A 54 -0.55 -7.50 0.46
CA GLU A 54 0.13 -6.45 1.23
C GLU A 54 -0.50 -5.09 0.95
N ALA A 55 -0.69 -4.73 -0.32
CA ALA A 55 -1.33 -3.47 -0.71
C ALA A 55 -2.78 -3.35 -0.20
N LEU A 56 -3.54 -4.46 -0.16
CA LEU A 56 -4.90 -4.46 0.40
C LEU A 56 -4.90 -4.21 1.91
N ASN A 57 -3.95 -4.80 2.64
CA ASN A 57 -3.81 -4.61 4.08
C ASN A 57 -3.39 -3.17 4.43
N ASP A 58 -2.47 -2.61 3.65
CA ASP A 58 -2.06 -1.21 3.78
C ASP A 58 -3.23 -0.26 3.51
N LEU A 59 -4.01 -0.54 2.47
CA LEU A 59 -5.21 0.25 2.15
C LEU A 59 -6.23 0.21 3.29
N GLU A 60 -6.52 -0.96 3.85
CA GLU A 60 -7.42 -1.09 5.00
C GLU A 60 -6.93 -0.28 6.20
N THR A 61 -5.62 -0.34 6.47
CA THR A 61 -5.00 0.42 7.56
C THR A 61 -5.14 1.92 7.35
N VAL A 62 -4.86 2.42 6.14
CA VAL A 62 -5.00 3.84 5.79
C VAL A 62 -6.45 4.30 5.89
N VAL A 63 -7.41 3.52 5.38
CA VAL A 63 -8.84 3.84 5.47
C VAL A 63 -9.30 3.93 6.92
N ARG A 64 -8.85 3.00 7.78
CA ARG A 64 -9.15 3.05 9.21
C ARG A 64 -8.57 4.29 9.87
N LEU A 65 -7.31 4.63 9.59
CA LEU A 65 -6.66 5.83 10.13
C LEU A 65 -7.37 7.10 9.67
N HIS A 66 -7.79 7.16 8.41
CA HIS A 66 -8.55 8.29 7.88
C HIS A 66 -9.87 8.49 8.63
N ARG A 67 -10.64 7.42 8.83
CA ARG A 67 -11.90 7.49 9.58
C ARG A 67 -11.70 7.95 11.02
N LEU A 68 -10.62 7.50 11.68
CA LEU A 68 -10.29 7.95 13.03
C LEU A 68 -9.93 9.44 13.04
N ALA A 69 -9.09 9.88 12.10
CA ALA A 69 -8.72 11.28 11.98
C ALA A 69 -9.92 12.19 11.68
N GLU A 70 -10.86 11.75 10.83
CA GLU A 70 -12.12 12.48 10.59
C GLU A 70 -12.98 12.60 11.84
N ALA A 71 -13.06 11.52 12.64
CA ALA A 71 -13.78 11.55 13.91
C ALA A 71 -13.12 12.51 14.91
N ASP A 72 -11.79 12.50 15.00
CA ASP A 72 -11.02 13.41 15.87
C ASP A 72 -11.18 14.87 15.43
N ILE A 73 -11.14 15.16 14.13
CA ILE A 73 -11.39 16.50 13.60
C ILE A 73 -12.80 16.96 13.98
N LYS A 74 -13.81 16.10 13.85
CA LYS A 74 -15.18 16.45 14.20
C LYS A 74 -15.31 16.73 15.70
N ALA A 75 -14.69 15.91 16.55
CA ALA A 75 -14.69 16.12 17.99
C ALA A 75 -14.01 17.45 18.37
N LEU A 76 -12.88 17.78 17.73
CA LEU A 76 -12.20 19.07 17.93
C LEU A 76 -13.05 20.25 17.46
N GLN A 77 -13.76 20.12 16.35
CA GLN A 77 -14.67 21.17 15.88
C GLN A 77 -15.84 21.39 16.85
N GLU A 78 -16.41 20.32 17.40
CA GLU A 78 -17.47 20.41 18.41
C GLU A 78 -16.96 21.07 19.70
N GLU A 79 -15.76 20.71 20.16
CA GLU A 79 -15.14 21.33 21.34
C GLU A 79 -14.86 22.82 21.11
N LEU A 80 -14.32 23.18 19.94
CA LEU A 80 -14.07 24.58 19.59
C LEU A 80 -15.36 25.38 19.49
N ALA A 81 -16.42 24.81 18.94
CA ALA A 81 -17.74 25.45 18.88
C ALA A 81 -18.30 25.71 20.29
N ALA A 82 -18.18 24.73 21.19
CA ALA A 82 -18.60 24.89 22.58
C ALA A 82 -17.77 25.95 23.33
N GLN A 83 -16.46 25.99 23.09
CA GLN A 83 -15.60 27.03 23.67
C GLN A 83 -15.93 28.42 23.13
N ALA A 84 -16.22 28.56 21.82
CA ALA A 84 -16.62 29.81 21.21
C ALA A 84 -17.94 30.33 21.79
N GLU A 85 -18.94 29.46 21.98
CA GLU A 85 -20.22 29.83 22.62
C GLU A 85 -20.01 30.27 24.08
N GLY A 86 -19.15 29.57 24.82
CA GLY A 86 -18.77 29.94 26.18
C GLY A 86 -18.07 31.31 26.23
N TYR A 87 -17.18 31.57 25.29
CA TYR A 87 -16.50 32.86 25.14
C TYR A 87 -17.49 33.98 24.80
N ASP A 88 -18.38 33.78 23.84
CA ASP A 88 -19.39 34.78 23.45
C ASP A 88 -20.35 35.10 24.59
N THR A 89 -20.77 34.08 25.34
CA THR A 89 -21.60 34.25 26.54
C THR A 89 -20.87 35.06 27.60
N LEU A 90 -19.59 34.74 27.85
CA LEU A 90 -18.75 35.48 28.79
C LEU A 90 -18.54 36.92 28.33
N ARG A 91 -18.26 37.14 27.05
CA ARG A 91 -18.08 38.46 26.44
C ARG A 91 -19.33 39.32 26.58
N GLN A 92 -20.51 38.77 26.29
CA GLN A 92 -21.79 39.47 26.50
C GLN A 92 -22.03 39.81 27.97
N ARG A 93 -21.68 38.89 28.89
CA ARG A 93 -21.81 39.14 30.32
C ARG A 93 -20.89 40.27 30.77
N ILE A 94 -19.64 40.26 30.32
CA ILE A 94 -18.68 41.34 30.58
C ILE A 94 -19.26 42.65 30.04
N GLN A 95 -19.72 42.73 28.79
CA GLN A 95 -20.27 43.96 28.21
C GLN A 95 -21.50 44.51 28.95
N ARG A 96 -22.34 43.64 29.53
CA ARG A 96 -23.53 44.04 30.29
C ARG A 96 -23.24 44.50 31.72
N THR A 97 -22.09 44.15 32.30
CA THR A 97 -21.70 44.59 33.65
C THR A 97 -21.37 46.09 33.63
N PRO A 98 -21.95 46.91 34.53
CA PRO A 98 -21.64 48.32 34.60
C PRO A 98 -20.19 48.56 35.01
N THR A 99 -19.53 49.52 34.38
CA THR A 99 -18.12 49.90 34.66
C THR A 99 -17.89 50.42 36.08
N THR A 100 -18.95 50.72 36.82
CA THR A 100 -18.89 51.17 38.22
C THR A 100 -18.51 50.06 39.19
N ASP A 101 -18.74 48.80 38.82
CA ASP A 101 -18.38 47.60 39.61
C ASP A 101 -16.97 47.06 39.24
N ASP A 102 -16.27 47.72 38.30
CA ASP A 102 -14.93 47.35 37.90
C ASP A 102 -13.89 47.80 38.95
N GLY A 103 -13.18 46.84 39.54
CA GLY A 103 -12.00 47.12 40.36
C GLY A 103 -10.86 47.74 39.52
N PRO A 104 -9.79 48.26 40.14
CA PRO A 104 -8.75 49.04 39.45
C PRO A 104 -8.03 48.36 38.27
N VAL A 105 -8.12 47.02 38.16
CA VAL A 105 -7.47 46.22 37.10
C VAL A 105 -8.45 45.79 35.99
N ALA A 106 -9.76 45.79 36.27
CA ALA A 106 -10.79 45.31 35.34
C ALA A 106 -10.91 46.12 34.02
N PRO A 107 -10.70 47.45 33.99
CA PRO A 107 -10.75 48.23 32.75
C PRO A 107 -9.69 47.81 31.73
N VAL A 108 -8.47 47.52 32.19
CA VAL A 108 -7.37 47.07 31.33
C VAL A 108 -7.68 45.69 30.74
N LEU A 109 -8.24 44.79 31.56
CA LEU A 109 -8.63 43.45 31.12
C LEU A 109 -9.77 43.50 30.09
N ARG A 110 -10.77 44.35 30.30
CA ARG A 110 -11.87 44.54 29.34
C ARG A 110 -11.36 45.07 28.00
N ASP A 111 -10.49 46.08 28.03
CA ASP A 111 -9.89 46.69 26.83
C ASP A 111 -9.01 45.70 26.05
N THR A 112 -8.27 44.82 26.73
CA THR A 112 -7.55 43.71 26.06
C THR A 112 -8.49 42.66 25.45
N LEU A 113 -9.61 42.34 26.10
CA LEU A 113 -10.58 41.36 25.59
C LEU A 113 -11.40 41.90 24.41
N GLU A 114 -11.70 43.20 24.39
CA GLU A 114 -12.41 43.85 23.29
C GLU A 114 -11.56 43.99 22.01
N ARG A 115 -10.23 43.96 22.13
CA ARG A 115 -9.29 44.04 21.01
C ARG A 115 -8.88 42.69 20.42
N LEU A 116 -9.29 41.57 21.01
CA LEU A 116 -9.06 40.26 20.41
C LEU A 116 -9.90 40.14 19.12
N PRO A 117 -9.28 39.71 18.00
CA PRO A 117 -9.96 39.60 16.70
C PRO A 117 -11.06 38.54 16.69
#